data_AF-X1JVW5-F1
#
_entry.id   AF-X1JVW5-F1
#
_cell.length_a   1.000
_cell.length_b   1.000
_cell.length_c   1.000
_cell.angle_alpha   90.00
_cell.angle_beta   90.00
_cell.angle_gamma   90.00
#
_symmetry.space_group_name_H-M   'P 1'
#
loop_
_entity.id
_entity.type
_entity.pdbx_description
1 polymer ?
#
loop_
_entity_poly.entity_id
_entity_poly.type
_entity_poly.pdbx_seq_one_letter_code
_entity_poly.pdbx_strand_id
1 'polypeptide(L)'
;MNQREVLEKYKAQSVHYLENAYKSIDAGDSEKASEFLWGSMAEAIKAVAATKGVTFRGHRQLWDYAESLSKELDDKSIFDSFLHANSLHSNFYESELELKDVIRIADEVRMTVGK
;
A
#
# COMPACT_ATOMS: atom_id res chain seq x y z
N MET A 1 14.12 0.13 -19.04
CA MET A 1 12.82 0.82 -18.97
C MET A 1 13.08 2.30 -18.71
N ASN A 2 12.37 3.18 -19.40
CA ASN A 2 12.37 4.61 -19.04
C ASN A 2 11.50 4.85 -17.78
N GLN A 3 11.62 6.01 -17.14
CA GLN A 3 10.90 6.32 -15.89
C GLN A 3 9.37 6.21 -16.01
N ARG A 4 8.82 6.55 -17.18
CA ARG A 4 7.39 6.45 -17.45
C ARG A 4 6.91 5.01 -17.47
N GLU A 5 7.66 4.10 -18.09
CA GLU A 5 7.35 2.66 -18.07
C GLU A 5 7.40 2.08 -16.66
N VAL A 6 8.35 2.52 -15.84
CA VAL A 6 8.46 2.09 -14.43
C VAL A 6 7.27 2.57 -13.61
N LEU A 7 6.89 3.84 -13.79
CA LEU A 7 5.71 4.42 -13.14
C LEU A 7 4.44 3.67 -13.50
N GLU A 8 4.16 3.48 -14.80
CA GLU A 8 2.93 2.81 -15.25
C GLU A 8 2.88 1.36 -14.76
N LYS A 9 4.02 0.68 -14.71
CA LYS A 9 4.11 -0.67 -14.14
C LYS A 9 3.69 -0.69 -12.67
N TYR A 10 4.25 0.19 -11.84
CA TYR A 10 3.92 0.26 -10.42
C TYR A 10 2.47 0.66 -10.18
N LYS A 11 1.95 1.63 -10.95
CA LYS A 11 0.55 2.04 -10.88
C LYS A 11 -0.40 0.89 -11.23
N ALA A 12 -0.15 0.20 -12.34
CA ALA A 12 -0.97 -0.94 -12.75
C ALA A 12 -0.92 -2.08 -11.72
N GLN A 13 0.25 -2.35 -11.15
CA GLN A 13 0.41 -3.38 -10.13
C GLN A 13 -0.31 -3.03 -8.83
N SER A 14 -0.27 -1.76 -8.41
CA SER A 14 -1.00 -1.26 -7.24
C SER A 14 -2.50 -1.48 -7.39
N VAL A 15 -3.08 -1.07 -8.52
CA VAL A 15 -4.51 -1.27 -8.84
C VAL A 15 -4.86 -2.76 -8.85
N HIS A 16 -4.04 -3.59 -9.50
CA HIS A 16 -4.27 -5.03 -9.56
C HIS A 16 -4.27 -5.69 -8.17
N TYR A 17 -3.36 -5.28 -7.29
CA TYR A 17 -3.35 -5.77 -5.91
C TYR A 17 -4.57 -5.28 -5.13
N LEU A 18 -5.00 -4.03 -5.30
CA LEU A 18 -6.21 -3.54 -4.65
C LEU A 18 -7.46 -4.33 -5.07
N GLU A 19 -7.60 -4.64 -6.36
CA GLU A 19 -8.68 -5.50 -6.87
C GLU A 19 -8.65 -6.91 -6.24
N ASN A 20 -7.46 -7.49 -6.10
CA ASN A 20 -7.32 -8.82 -5.48
C ASN A 20 -7.53 -8.79 -3.96
N ALA A 21 -7.23 -7.67 -3.29
CA ALA A 21 -7.56 -7.48 -1.89
C ALA A 21 -9.07 -7.57 -1.68
N TYR A 22 -9.87 -6.85 -2.48
CA TYR A 22 -11.33 -6.90 -2.40
C TYR A 22 -11.89 -8.29 -2.73
N LYS A 23 -11.36 -9.00 -3.73
CA LYS A 23 -11.75 -10.40 -3.99
C LYS A 23 -11.47 -11.32 -2.81
N SER A 24 -10.37 -11.10 -2.10
CA SER A 24 -10.00 -11.90 -0.93
C SER A 24 -10.90 -11.59 0.26
N ILE A 25 -11.25 -10.31 0.45
CA ILE A 25 -12.26 -9.86 1.42
C ILE A 25 -13.61 -10.54 1.16
N ASP A 26 -14.08 -10.54 -0.08
CA ASP A 26 -15.35 -11.17 -0.46
C ASP A 26 -15.34 -12.69 -0.21
N ALA A 27 -14.17 -13.32 -0.31
CA ALA A 27 -13.96 -14.73 0.01
C ALA A 27 -13.78 -15.01 1.52
N GLY A 28 -13.70 -13.98 2.36
CA GLY A 28 -13.42 -14.09 3.79
C GLY A 28 -11.97 -14.39 4.15
N ASP A 29 -11.05 -14.27 3.19
CA ASP A 29 -9.62 -14.54 3.36
C ASP A 29 -8.88 -13.27 3.81
N SER A 30 -8.87 -13.05 5.13
CA SER A 30 -8.25 -11.88 5.76
C SER A 30 -6.73 -11.84 5.59
N GLU A 31 -6.07 -13.01 5.57
CA GLU A 31 -4.63 -13.15 5.34
C GLU A 31 -4.29 -12.62 3.94
N LYS A 32 -4.94 -13.18 2.93
CA LYS A 32 -4.63 -12.84 1.55
C LYS A 32 -5.01 -11.40 1.22
N ALA A 33 -6.12 -10.93 1.77
CA ALA A 33 -6.51 -9.53 1.67
C ALA A 33 -5.43 -8.60 2.25
N SER A 34 -4.92 -8.92 3.44
CA SER A 34 -3.87 -8.14 4.12
C SER A 34 -2.59 -8.02 3.29
N GLU A 35 -2.12 -9.13 2.72
CA GLU A 35 -0.96 -9.15 1.82
C GLU A 35 -1.17 -8.26 0.59
N PHE A 36 -2.34 -8.33 -0.03
CA PHE A 36 -2.65 -7.52 -1.20
C PHE A 36 -2.81 -6.03 -0.88
N LEU A 37 -3.37 -5.67 0.27
CA LEU A 37 -3.47 -4.27 0.69
C LEU A 37 -2.09 -3.64 0.91
N TRP A 38 -1.20 -4.36 1.60
CA TRP A 38 0.18 -3.92 1.75
C TRP A 38 0.91 -3.78 0.41
N GLY A 39 0.79 -4.79 -0.46
CA GLY A 39 1.35 -4.76 -1.80
C GLY A 39 0.84 -3.57 -2.62
N SER A 40 -0.47 -3.30 -2.58
CA SER A 40 -1.09 -2.18 -3.26
C SER A 40 -0.50 -0.83 -2.82
N MET A 41 -0.42 -0.61 -1.51
CA MET A 41 0.11 0.62 -0.93
C MET A 41 1.61 0.81 -1.24
N ALA A 42 2.40 -0.27 -1.16
CA ALA A 42 3.82 -0.24 -1.49
C ALA A 42 4.07 0.11 -2.96
N GLU A 43 3.29 -0.45 -3.88
CA GLU A 43 3.39 -0.17 -5.31
C GLU A 43 2.95 1.26 -5.67
N ALA A 44 1.93 1.80 -4.99
CA ALA A 44 1.54 3.21 -5.14
C ALA A 44 2.67 4.16 -4.72
N ILE A 45 3.31 3.91 -3.57
CA ILE A 45 4.47 4.70 -3.12
C ILE A 45 5.62 4.60 -4.13
N LYS A 46 5.89 3.41 -4.67
CA LYS A 46 6.90 3.21 -5.73
C LYS A 46 6.58 4.00 -7.00
N ALA A 47 5.31 4.08 -7.39
CA ALA A 47 4.89 4.88 -8.54
C ALA A 47 5.20 6.37 -8.33
N VAL A 48 4.89 6.92 -7.15
CA VAL A 48 5.21 8.32 -6.81
C VAL A 48 6.73 8.52 -6.77
N ALA A 49 7.48 7.63 -6.14
CA ALA A 49 8.93 7.69 -6.08
C ALA A 49 9.60 7.66 -7.46
N ALA A 50 9.05 6.88 -8.40
CA ALA A 50 9.54 6.79 -9.77
C ALA A 50 9.43 8.13 -10.53
N THR A 51 8.45 8.98 -10.21
CA THR A 51 8.34 10.34 -10.80
C THR A 51 9.54 11.23 -10.46
N LYS A 52 10.21 10.95 -9.33
CA LYS A 52 11.39 11.66 -8.83
C LYS A 52 12.69 10.90 -9.11
N GLY A 53 12.64 9.80 -9.88
CA GLY A 53 13.79 8.94 -10.14
C GLY A 53 14.32 8.19 -8.91
N VAL A 54 13.52 8.09 -7.83
CA VAL A 54 13.89 7.37 -6.61
C VAL A 54 13.57 5.88 -6.79
N THR A 55 14.50 5.02 -6.37
CA THR A 55 14.32 3.56 -6.36
C THR A 55 14.65 3.00 -4.98
N PHE A 56 13.93 1.96 -4.59
CA PHE A 56 14.08 1.33 -3.27
C PHE A 56 14.82 -0.01 -3.38
N ARG A 57 15.68 -0.27 -2.40
CA ARG A 57 16.45 -1.52 -2.20
C ARG A 57 15.89 -2.38 -1.05
N GLY A 58 14.88 -1.90 -0.32
CA GLY A 58 14.26 -2.64 0.78
C GLY A 58 13.10 -1.89 1.46
N HIS A 59 12.40 -2.58 2.37
CA HIS A 59 11.16 -2.09 3.00
C HIS A 59 11.37 -0.83 3.85
N ARG A 60 12.50 -0.69 4.55
CA ARG A 60 12.77 0.50 5.37
C ARG A 60 12.72 1.80 4.57
N GLN A 61 13.20 1.77 3.32
CA GLN A 61 13.20 2.97 2.48
C GLN A 61 11.81 3.37 2.00
N LEU A 62 10.86 2.43 1.89
CA LEU A 62 9.46 2.77 1.64
C LEU A 62 8.88 3.55 2.82
N TRP A 63 9.27 3.18 4.04
CA TRP A 63 8.81 3.82 5.26
C TRP A 63 9.28 5.27 5.36
N ASP A 64 10.58 5.49 5.22
CA ASP A 64 11.19 6.83 5.23
C ASP A 64 10.60 7.70 4.10
N TYR A 65 10.32 7.10 2.94
CA TYR A 65 9.73 7.82 1.81
C TYR A 65 8.27 8.17 2.04
N ALA A 66 7.44 7.26 2.55
CA ALA A 66 6.05 7.53 2.87
C ALA A 66 5.93 8.68 3.90
N GLU A 67 6.81 8.68 4.91
CA GLU A 67 6.84 9.74 5.91
C GLU A 67 7.21 11.10 5.28
N SER A 68 8.28 11.13 4.48
CA SER A 68 8.70 12.38 3.81
C SER A 68 7.67 12.88 2.81
N LEU A 69 7.03 11.98 2.05
CA LEU A 69 5.95 12.31 1.12
C LEU A 69 4.75 12.93 1.85
N SER A 70 4.35 12.37 2.99
CA SER A 70 3.25 12.93 3.79
C SER A 70 3.53 14.36 4.27
N LYS A 71 4.78 14.66 4.63
CA LYS A 71 5.22 16.01 5.02
C LYS A 71 5.29 16.96 3.84
N GLU A 72 5.79 16.48 2.69
CA GLU A 72 5.89 17.27 1.46
C GLU A 72 4.50 17.71 0.96
N LEU A 73 3.51 16.82 1.05
CA LEU A 73 2.14 17.08 0.59
C LEU A 73 1.23 17.68 1.67
N ASP A 74 1.74 17.91 2.89
CA ASP A 74 0.96 18.28 4.07
C ASP A 74 -0.27 17.39 4.30
N ASP A 75 -0.09 16.08 4.04
CA ASP A 75 -1.14 15.07 4.08
C ASP A 75 -0.69 13.84 4.88
N LYS A 76 -0.94 13.91 6.19
CA LYS A 76 -0.60 12.85 7.15
C LYS A 76 -1.29 11.52 6.83
N SER A 77 -2.44 11.53 6.16
CA SER A 77 -3.21 10.31 5.89
C SER A 77 -2.46 9.33 4.98
N ILE A 78 -1.49 9.81 4.19
CA ILE A 78 -0.60 8.96 3.38
C ILE A 78 0.24 8.05 4.28
N PHE A 79 0.88 8.64 5.29
CA PHE A 79 1.75 7.89 6.20
C PHE A 79 0.95 7.00 7.14
N ASP A 80 -0.20 7.49 7.63
CA ASP A 80 -1.08 6.70 8.50
C ASP A 80 -1.63 5.46 7.77
N SER A 81 -2.09 5.64 6.53
CA SER A 81 -2.56 4.51 5.69
C SER A 81 -1.44 3.51 5.41
N PHE A 82 -0.21 4.00 5.20
CA PHE A 82 0.96 3.13 5.04
C PHE A 82 1.24 2.31 6.31
N LEU A 83 1.21 2.95 7.49
CA LEU A 83 1.41 2.27 8.77
C LEU A 83 0.34 1.18 9.01
N HIS A 84 -0.93 1.48 8.73
CA HIS A 84 -2.01 0.52 8.88
C HIS A 84 -1.86 -0.66 7.91
N ALA A 85 -1.57 -0.40 6.62
CA ALA A 85 -1.29 -1.47 5.65
C ALA A 85 -0.07 -2.31 6.05
N ASN A 86 0.98 -1.68 6.60
CA ASN A 86 2.16 -2.40 7.10
C ASN A 86 1.84 -3.26 8.33
N SER A 87 0.95 -2.80 9.22
CA SER A 87 0.52 -3.58 10.38
C SER A 87 -0.23 -4.85 9.98
N LEU A 88 -1.06 -4.80 8.93
CA LEU A 88 -1.73 -5.98 8.37
C LEU A 88 -0.74 -7.04 7.89
N HIS A 89 0.33 -6.62 7.21
CA HIS A 89 1.39 -7.51 6.71
C HIS A 89 2.32 -8.04 7.82
N SER A 90 2.61 -7.22 8.84
CA SER A 90 3.59 -7.55 9.89
C SER A 90 2.99 -8.32 11.07
N ASN A 91 1.71 -8.09 11.41
CA ASN A 91 1.07 -8.62 12.63
C ASN A 91 0.15 -9.81 12.39
N PHE A 92 0.23 -10.45 11.22
CA PHE A 92 -0.65 -11.57 10.87
C PHE A 92 -0.60 -12.75 11.87
N TYR A 93 0.57 -13.01 12.49
CA TYR A 93 0.74 -14.18 13.35
C TYR A 93 0.39 -13.96 14.83
N GLU A 94 0.34 -12.71 15.31
CA GLU A 94 0.16 -12.40 16.74
C GLU A 94 -1.18 -11.71 17.06
N SER A 95 -1.92 -11.24 16.05
CA SER A 95 -3.23 -10.64 16.24
C SER A 95 -4.28 -11.40 15.45
N GLU A 96 -5.38 -11.76 16.12
CA GLU A 96 -6.63 -12.20 15.49
C GLU A 96 -7.20 -11.02 14.68
N LEU A 97 -6.57 -10.69 13.53
CA LEU A 97 -7.05 -9.65 12.63
C LEU A 97 -8.38 -10.11 12.03
N GLU A 98 -9.46 -9.58 12.60
CA GLU A 98 -10.79 -9.85 12.10
C GLU A 98 -10.97 -9.23 10.71
N LEU A 99 -11.79 -9.88 9.88
CA LEU A 99 -12.11 -9.40 8.54
C LEU A 99 -12.65 -7.95 8.54
N LYS A 100 -13.34 -7.53 9.61
CA LYS A 100 -13.83 -6.16 9.79
C LYS A 100 -12.70 -5.12 9.82
N ASP A 101 -11.56 -5.46 10.42
CA ASP A 101 -10.40 -4.56 10.53
C ASP A 101 -9.69 -4.45 9.18
N VAL A 102 -9.59 -5.58 8.46
CA VAL A 102 -9.07 -5.61 7.09
C VAL A 102 -9.94 -4.76 6.15
N ILE A 103 -11.27 -4.87 6.24
CA ILE A 103 -12.20 -4.05 5.43
C ILE A 103 -12.00 -2.56 5.70
N ARG A 104 -11.93 -2.15 6.97
CA ARG A 104 -11.72 -0.74 7.32
C ARG A 104 -10.41 -0.20 6.72
N ILE A 105 -9.32 -0.95 6.87
CA ILE A 105 -8.02 -0.55 6.33
C ILE A 105 -8.03 -0.61 4.79
N ALA A 106 -8.80 -1.50 4.17
CA ALA A 106 -8.95 -1.56 2.72
C ALA A 106 -9.51 -0.25 2.14
N ASP A 107 -10.50 0.34 2.81
CA ASP A 107 -11.07 1.62 2.39
C ASP A 107 -10.07 2.77 2.56
N GLU A 108 -9.31 2.79 3.66
CA GLU A 108 -8.22 3.77 3.88
C GLU A 108 -7.15 3.68 2.78
N VAL A 109 -6.68 2.46 2.48
CA VAL A 109 -5.71 2.20 1.41
C VAL A 109 -6.27 2.62 0.05
N ARG A 110 -7.52 2.27 -0.27
CA ARG A 110 -8.17 2.67 -1.53
C ARG A 110 -8.23 4.18 -1.68
N MET A 111 -8.62 4.91 -0.64
CA MET A 111 -8.67 6.38 -0.68
C MET A 111 -7.29 6.98 -0.91
N THR A 112 -6.26 6.45 -0.25
CA THR A 112 -4.89 6.96 -0.38
C THR A 112 -4.26 6.62 -1.73
N VAL A 113 -4.46 5.41 -2.25
CA VAL A 113 -3.99 4.98 -3.58
C VAL A 113 -4.67 5.75 -4.71
N GLY A 114 -5.89 6.21 -4.49
CA GLY A 114 -6.68 6.96 -5.49
C GLY A 114 -6.38 8.46 -5.60
N LYS A 115 -5.46 9.01 -4.80
CA LYS A 115 -5.02 10.40 -4.88
C LYS A 115 -4.10 10.65 -6.06
#